data_AF-A0A7V9EE55-F1
#
_entry.id   AF-A0A7V9EE55-F1
#
_cell.length_a   1.000
_cell.length_b   1.000
_cell.length_c   1.000
_cell.angle_alpha   90.00
_cell.angle_beta   90.00
_cell.angle_gamma   90.00
#
_symmetry.space_group_name_H-M   'P 1'
#
loop_
_entity.id
_entity.type
_entity.pdbx_description
1 polymer ?
#
loop_
_entity_poly.entity_id
_entity_poly.type
_entity_poly.pdbx_seq_one_letter_code
_entity_poly.pdbx_strand_id
1 'polypeptide(L)'
;MSRRCIGLDVHRDFCEVAIWDQGEVRSAGRIDSRPKTLAEFAATLGPGDEVALEATSGARQVAEILRPCVARVVIANTHRLAAISEAKCKTDRNDARTLAQLLAAGMLEGSWLPDEQTRALRRRVSRRHNLVVARTRAKNEAMSVLHRNLSQRPPMSDPFGVKGRKWLGALELPDDEVETLSAALRLIDFHGAEIETIERELARFAASSAEARRLITVPGVAMVTAVTFLAHVGEIGRFAAPKQLVGYLGLDPRVRQSGNGTAFTGRISKEGSVLVRHVMVEASHSAIRTPGPLLAFYQRVRSRRGHAVAIVATARKMVVLFWHLLTHGEDYRHSIELVTNKKLRKVELLAGAPRRRGGGRCEGPNRDQRREIDRDRAQRAADDYRRVAERQNGPGTDKVKDASQTPART
;
A
#
# COMPACT_ATOMS: atom_id res chain seq x y z
N MET A 1 11.01 3.72 -40.84
CA MET A 1 10.01 4.73 -40.41
C MET A 1 10.69 5.69 -39.45
N SER A 2 10.52 7.01 -39.63
CA SER A 2 11.10 8.02 -38.72
C SER A 2 10.47 7.87 -37.33
N ARG A 3 11.29 7.92 -36.28
CA ARG A 3 10.85 7.81 -34.88
C ARG A 3 10.26 9.14 -34.43
N ARG A 4 8.93 9.23 -34.25
CA ARG A 4 8.27 10.40 -33.66
C ARG A 4 8.04 10.18 -32.17
N CYS A 5 8.32 11.18 -31.36
CA CYS A 5 8.07 11.16 -29.92
C CYS A 5 6.98 12.17 -29.58
N ILE A 6 5.85 11.71 -29.07
CA ILE A 6 4.67 12.52 -28.81
C ILE A 6 4.56 12.75 -27.31
N GLY A 7 4.45 14.00 -26.88
CA GLY A 7 4.15 14.38 -25.50
C GLY A 7 2.68 14.79 -25.38
N LEU A 8 1.97 14.20 -24.42
CA LEU A 8 0.58 14.52 -24.09
C LEU A 8 0.50 15.00 -22.65
N ASP A 9 0.08 16.25 -22.48
CA ASP A 9 -0.38 16.76 -21.17
C ASP A 9 -1.89 16.59 -21.05
N VAL A 10 -2.33 15.76 -20.10
CA VAL A 10 -3.72 15.28 -20.00
C VAL A 10 -4.47 16.04 -18.92
N HIS A 11 -5.38 16.92 -19.36
CA HIS A 11 -6.36 17.61 -18.53
C HIS A 11 -7.70 16.86 -18.49
N ARG A 12 -8.63 17.34 -17.66
CA ARG A 12 -9.97 16.75 -17.51
C ARG A 12 -10.78 16.77 -18.81
N ASP A 13 -10.65 17.86 -19.57
CA ASP A 13 -11.51 18.15 -20.72
C ASP A 13 -10.74 18.08 -22.05
N PHE A 14 -9.42 18.26 -22.04
CA PHE A 14 -8.58 18.21 -23.24
C PHE A 14 -7.22 17.56 -22.98
N CYS A 15 -6.50 17.21 -24.04
CA CYS A 15 -5.08 16.88 -24.01
C CYS A 15 -4.32 17.87 -24.90
N GLU A 16 -3.26 18.48 -24.37
CA GLU A 16 -2.33 19.28 -25.17
C GLU A 16 -1.28 18.35 -25.77
N VAL A 17 -1.07 18.45 -27.08
CA VAL A 17 -0.22 17.53 -27.83
C VAL A 17 1.01 18.26 -28.38
N ALA A 18 2.17 17.67 -28.20
CA ALA A 18 3.40 18.07 -28.87
C ALA A 18 4.05 16.86 -29.56
N ILE A 19 4.70 17.11 -30.69
CA ILE A 19 5.36 16.07 -31.49
C ILE A 19 6.82 16.49 -31.69
N TRP A 20 7.73 15.62 -31.30
CA TRP A 20 9.14 15.68 -31.65
C TRP A 20 9.40 14.78 -32.86
N ASP A 21 10.06 15.32 -33.87
CA ASP A 21 10.49 14.59 -35.07
C ASP A 21 11.80 15.21 -35.59
N GLN A 22 12.79 14.39 -35.92
CA GLN A 22 14.09 14.79 -36.49
C GLN A 22 14.81 15.96 -35.77
N GLY A 23 14.73 16.04 -34.44
CA GLY A 23 15.41 17.07 -33.65
C GLY A 23 14.57 18.31 -33.35
N GLU A 24 13.43 18.47 -34.01
CA GLU A 24 12.52 19.59 -33.78
C GLU A 24 11.29 19.15 -32.99
N VAL A 25 10.85 19.99 -32.04
CA VAL A 25 9.58 19.80 -31.35
C VAL A 25 8.58 20.85 -31.82
N ARG A 26 7.36 20.43 -32.16
CA ARG A 26 6.25 21.31 -32.53
C ARG A 26 5.01 21.02 -31.70
N SER A 27 4.20 22.04 -31.44
CA SER A 27 2.88 21.88 -30.84
C SER A 27 1.90 21.40 -31.91
N ALA A 28 1.12 20.38 -31.60
CA ALA A 28 0.07 19.83 -32.47
C ALA A 28 -1.34 20.26 -32.05
N GLY A 29 -1.45 21.10 -31.02
CA GLY A 29 -2.71 21.69 -30.55
C GLY A 29 -3.41 20.86 -29.47
N ARG A 30 -4.69 21.18 -29.25
CA ARG A 30 -5.54 20.53 -28.25
C ARG A 30 -6.48 19.54 -28.90
N ILE A 31 -6.63 18.39 -28.28
CA ILE A 31 -7.67 17.40 -28.60
C ILE A 31 -8.59 17.22 -27.40
N ASP A 32 -9.86 16.89 -27.62
CA ASP A 32 -10.76 16.52 -26.52
C ASP A 32 -10.27 15.21 -25.88
N SER A 33 -10.31 15.17 -24.55
CA SER A 33 -9.96 13.99 -23.74
C SER A 33 -11.03 12.88 -23.76
N ARG A 34 -12.07 12.99 -24.59
CA ARG A 34 -13.10 11.94 -24.75
C ARG A 34 -12.56 10.70 -25.48
N PRO A 35 -13.02 9.49 -25.11
CA PRO A 35 -12.54 8.25 -25.72
C PRO A 35 -12.62 8.19 -27.25
N LYS A 36 -13.68 8.74 -27.84
CA LYS A 36 -13.87 8.78 -29.31
C LYS A 36 -12.78 9.62 -29.99
N THR A 37 -12.58 10.85 -29.52
CA THR A 37 -11.57 11.77 -30.07
C THR A 37 -10.15 11.27 -29.83
N LEU A 38 -9.89 10.61 -28.68
CA LEU A 38 -8.61 9.95 -28.44
C LEU A 38 -8.37 8.77 -29.38
N ALA A 39 -9.41 8.01 -29.77
CA ALA A 39 -9.30 6.94 -30.75
C ALA A 39 -9.06 7.48 -32.17
N GLU A 40 -9.72 8.58 -32.54
CA GLU A 40 -9.47 9.30 -33.80
C GLU A 40 -8.02 9.81 -33.85
N PHE A 41 -7.53 10.39 -32.75
CA PHE A 41 -6.12 10.77 -32.62
C PHE A 41 -5.18 9.55 -32.71
N ALA A 42 -5.50 8.44 -32.04
CA ALA A 42 -4.70 7.21 -32.10
C ALA A 42 -4.53 6.68 -33.53
N ALA A 43 -5.58 6.80 -34.36
CA ALA A 43 -5.53 6.42 -35.76
C ALA A 43 -4.58 7.28 -36.63
N THR A 44 -4.17 8.46 -36.14
CA THR A 44 -3.15 9.31 -36.81
C THR A 44 -1.70 8.93 -36.45
N LEU A 45 -1.53 8.05 -35.45
CA LEU A 45 -0.24 7.58 -34.98
C LEU A 45 0.18 6.31 -35.75
N GLY A 46 1.49 6.09 -35.81
CA GLY A 46 2.10 4.94 -36.47
C GLY A 46 2.77 3.98 -35.50
N PRO A 47 3.01 2.72 -35.90
CA PRO A 47 3.59 1.69 -35.03
C PRO A 47 5.04 1.98 -34.60
N GLY A 48 5.72 2.96 -35.20
CA GLY A 48 7.05 3.42 -34.81
C GLY A 48 7.05 4.63 -33.86
N ASP A 49 5.87 5.16 -33.53
CA ASP A 49 5.73 6.32 -32.65
C ASP A 49 5.87 5.91 -31.19
N GLU A 50 6.36 6.84 -30.37
CA GLU A 50 6.39 6.69 -28.92
C GLU A 50 5.61 7.83 -28.27
N VAL A 51 4.86 7.52 -27.21
CA VAL A 51 4.02 8.51 -26.51
C VAL A 51 4.45 8.63 -25.05
N ALA A 52 4.56 9.87 -24.56
CA ALA A 52 4.78 10.20 -23.15
C ALA A 52 3.58 10.96 -22.59
N LEU A 53 3.13 10.53 -21.41
CA LEU A 53 2.02 11.12 -20.65
C LEU A 53 2.52 11.47 -19.25
N GLU A 54 2.10 12.59 -18.68
CA GLU A 54 2.29 12.81 -17.24
C GLU A 54 1.35 11.88 -16.44
N ALA A 55 1.80 11.37 -15.29
CA ALA A 55 0.96 10.57 -14.40
C ALA A 55 -0.18 11.39 -13.76
N THR A 56 -1.31 11.49 -14.46
CA THR A 56 -2.56 12.09 -13.99
C THR A 56 -3.68 11.05 -13.86
N SER A 57 -4.86 11.46 -13.36
CA SER A 57 -6.01 10.57 -13.17
C SER A 57 -6.54 9.94 -14.47
N GLY A 58 -6.43 10.66 -15.59
CA GLY A 58 -6.87 10.21 -16.92
C GLY A 58 -5.77 9.55 -17.76
N ALA A 59 -4.49 9.79 -17.44
CA ALA A 59 -3.35 9.37 -18.25
C ALA A 59 -3.36 7.90 -18.63
N ARG A 60 -3.82 7.02 -17.72
CA ARG A 60 -3.91 5.60 -18.04
C ARG A 60 -4.96 5.28 -19.10
N GLN A 61 -6.16 5.86 -19.01
CA GLN A 61 -7.22 5.57 -19.98
C GLN A 61 -6.76 6.00 -21.38
N VAL A 62 -6.09 7.15 -21.46
CA VAL A 62 -5.40 7.61 -22.67
C VAL A 62 -4.37 6.56 -23.12
N ALA A 63 -3.49 6.10 -22.23
CA ALA A 63 -2.48 5.10 -22.57
C ALA A 63 -3.07 3.79 -23.11
N GLU A 64 -4.17 3.27 -22.55
CA GLU A 64 -4.80 2.03 -23.05
C GLU A 64 -5.41 2.22 -24.45
N ILE A 65 -5.90 3.43 -24.78
CA ILE A 65 -6.41 3.75 -26.13
C ILE A 65 -5.26 3.84 -27.14
N LEU A 66 -4.13 4.43 -26.76
CA LEU A 66 -3.01 4.68 -27.67
C LEU A 66 -2.10 3.46 -27.87
N ARG A 67 -1.94 2.61 -26.84
CA ARG A 67 -1.04 1.45 -26.84
C ARG A 67 -1.14 0.54 -28.07
N PRO A 68 -2.33 0.20 -28.59
CA PRO A 68 -2.42 -0.67 -29.77
C PRO A 68 -1.86 -0.04 -31.05
N CYS A 69 -1.71 1.29 -31.11
CA CYS A 69 -1.37 2.04 -32.32
C CYS A 69 0.10 2.48 -32.38
N VAL A 70 0.85 2.38 -31.27
CA VAL A 70 2.19 2.97 -31.12
C VAL A 70 3.21 1.95 -30.62
N ALA A 71 4.50 2.21 -30.82
CA ALA A 71 5.57 1.34 -30.34
C ALA A 71 5.60 1.24 -28.81
N ARG A 72 5.40 2.38 -28.14
CA ARG A 72 5.52 2.48 -26.68
C ARG A 72 4.71 3.64 -26.11
N VAL A 73 4.09 3.41 -24.96
CA VAL A 73 3.51 4.48 -24.13
C VAL A 73 4.20 4.52 -22.77
N VAL A 74 4.73 5.69 -22.41
CA VAL A 74 5.44 5.97 -21.16
C VAL A 74 4.59 6.91 -20.32
N ILE A 75 4.16 6.46 -19.14
CA ILE A 75 3.56 7.35 -18.15
C ILE A 75 4.64 7.81 -17.18
N ALA A 76 5.08 9.06 -17.35
CA ALA A 76 6.15 9.69 -16.60
C ALA A 76 5.70 10.02 -15.17
N ASN A 77 6.57 9.74 -14.20
CA ASN A 77 6.34 10.13 -12.80
C ASN A 77 6.52 11.64 -12.63
N THR A 78 5.48 12.30 -12.12
CA THR A 78 5.42 13.76 -11.92
C THR A 78 6.58 14.31 -11.07
N HIS A 79 6.99 13.60 -10.01
CA HIS A 79 8.09 14.03 -9.14
C HIS A 79 9.45 13.97 -9.81
N ARG A 80 9.67 12.99 -10.69
CA ARG A 80 10.92 12.87 -11.44
C ARG A 80 10.95 13.85 -12.59
N LEU A 81 9.81 14.07 -13.25
CA LEU A 81 9.66 15.10 -14.27
C LEU A 81 10.05 16.47 -13.69
N ALA A 82 9.51 16.83 -12.53
CA ALA A 82 9.83 18.10 -11.86
C ALA A 82 11.31 18.26 -11.47
N ALA A 83 12.03 17.16 -11.24
CA ALA A 83 13.47 17.21 -10.93
C ALA A 83 14.36 17.38 -12.17
N ILE A 84 13.83 17.05 -13.35
CA ILE A 84 14.55 17.11 -14.64
C ILE A 84 14.12 18.37 -15.43
N SER A 85 12.95 18.94 -15.15
CA SER A 85 12.42 20.12 -15.82
C SER A 85 12.49 21.38 -14.94
N GLU A 86 13.50 22.23 -15.14
CA GLU A 86 13.53 23.60 -14.59
C GLU A 86 12.90 24.61 -15.56
N ALA A 87 11.61 24.45 -15.87
CA ALA A 87 10.92 25.39 -16.75
C ALA A 87 10.57 26.69 -15.99
N LYS A 88 11.11 27.83 -16.45
CA LYS A 88 10.79 29.17 -15.90
C LYS A 88 9.32 29.59 -16.08
N CYS A 89 8.62 29.02 -17.08
CA CYS A 89 7.20 29.28 -17.37
C CYS A 89 6.45 27.96 -17.59
N LYS A 90 5.60 27.59 -16.62
CA LYS A 90 4.76 26.39 -16.67
C LYS A 90 3.46 26.65 -17.43
N THR A 91 3.28 25.99 -18.57
CA THR A 91 2.05 26.03 -19.38
C THR A 91 1.80 24.66 -19.98
N ASP A 92 0.55 24.26 -20.19
CA ASP A 92 0.19 22.95 -20.77
C ASP A 92 0.96 22.65 -22.08
N ARG A 93 1.17 23.70 -22.90
CA ARG A 93 1.96 23.63 -24.15
C ARG A 93 3.42 23.30 -23.91
N ASN A 94 4.05 23.96 -22.94
CA ASN A 94 5.45 23.69 -22.61
C ASN A 94 5.61 22.33 -21.94
N ASP A 95 4.65 21.92 -21.13
CA ASP A 95 4.67 20.62 -20.44
C ASP A 95 4.59 19.48 -21.48
N ALA A 96 3.68 19.55 -22.44
CA ALA A 96 3.59 18.60 -23.56
C ALA A 96 4.89 18.57 -24.40
N ARG A 97 5.48 19.74 -24.73
CA ARG A 97 6.75 19.81 -25.48
C ARG A 97 7.91 19.20 -24.69
N THR A 98 7.98 19.47 -23.40
CA THR A 98 9.00 18.92 -22.51
C THR A 98 8.89 17.40 -22.44
N LEU A 99 7.68 16.85 -22.34
CA LEU A 99 7.46 15.40 -22.39
C LEU A 99 7.96 14.77 -23.70
N ALA A 100 7.64 15.39 -24.85
CA ALA A 100 8.09 14.90 -26.16
C ALA A 100 9.63 14.88 -26.27
N GLN A 101 10.29 15.95 -25.82
CA GLN A 101 11.75 16.07 -25.83
C GLN A 101 12.42 15.07 -24.89
N LEU A 102 11.93 14.93 -23.65
CA LEU A 102 12.48 13.97 -22.69
C LEU A 102 12.29 12.53 -23.14
N LEU A 103 11.19 12.22 -23.83
CA LEU A 103 10.97 10.90 -24.44
C LEU A 103 11.98 10.62 -25.56
N ALA A 104 12.19 11.60 -26.45
CA ALA A 104 13.16 11.51 -27.54
C ALA A 104 14.58 11.28 -27.00
N ALA A 105 14.95 11.99 -25.94
CA ALA A 105 16.23 11.87 -25.25
C ALA A 105 16.38 10.59 -24.41
N GLY A 106 15.34 9.75 -24.30
CA GLY A 106 15.36 8.52 -23.49
C GLY A 106 15.44 8.77 -21.98
N MET A 107 15.08 9.98 -21.53
CA MET A 107 15.17 10.39 -20.12
C MET A 107 13.92 10.05 -19.30
N LEU A 108 12.85 9.55 -19.94
CA LEU A 108 11.63 9.16 -19.25
C LEU A 108 11.63 7.67 -18.90
N GLU A 109 11.62 7.39 -17.59
CA GLU A 109 11.32 6.06 -17.06
C GLU A 109 9.80 5.89 -16.90
N GLY A 110 9.24 4.82 -17.47
CA GLY A 110 7.82 4.51 -17.37
C GLY A 110 7.44 4.03 -15.97
N SER A 111 6.33 4.54 -15.45
CA SER A 111 5.70 3.96 -14.26
C SER A 111 5.02 2.64 -14.61
N TRP A 112 5.14 1.63 -13.73
CA TRP A 112 4.44 0.38 -13.95
C TRP A 112 2.91 0.57 -13.95
N LEU A 113 2.28 -0.10 -14.91
CA LEU A 113 0.85 -0.03 -15.16
C LEU A 113 0.14 -1.37 -14.79
N PRO A 114 -0.48 -1.49 -13.60
CA PRO A 114 -1.25 -2.68 -13.18
C PRO A 114 -2.37 -3.07 -14.12
N ASP A 115 -2.66 -4.36 -14.30
CA ASP A 115 -3.87 -4.85 -14.98
C ASP A 115 -5.16 -4.35 -14.29
N GLU A 116 -6.32 -4.50 -14.95
CA GLU A 116 -7.59 -3.98 -14.42
C GLU A 116 -8.01 -4.64 -13.12
N GLN A 117 -7.71 -5.93 -12.92
CA GLN A 117 -8.05 -6.63 -11.68
C GLN A 117 -7.27 -6.03 -10.50
N THR A 118 -5.96 -5.83 -10.66
CA THR A 118 -5.08 -5.18 -9.68
C THR A 118 -5.52 -3.74 -9.42
N ARG A 119 -5.93 -3.00 -10.46
CA ARG A 119 -6.46 -1.62 -10.31
C ARG A 119 -7.77 -1.57 -9.55
N ALA A 120 -8.72 -2.42 -9.91
CA ALA A 120 -10.01 -2.51 -9.22
C ALA A 120 -9.78 -2.82 -7.73
N LEU A 121 -8.82 -3.70 -7.42
CA LEU A 121 -8.44 -4.00 -6.05
C LEU A 121 -7.86 -2.78 -5.32
N ARG A 122 -6.98 -1.99 -5.96
CA ARG A 122 -6.47 -0.70 -5.41
C ARG A 122 -7.61 0.25 -5.09
N ARG A 123 -8.52 0.46 -6.03
CA ARG A 123 -9.67 1.36 -5.84
C ARG A 123 -10.53 0.90 -4.65
N ARG A 124 -10.77 -0.41 -4.52
CA ARG A 124 -11.51 -0.99 -3.38
C ARG A 124 -10.79 -0.78 -2.04
N VAL A 125 -9.49 -1.07 -1.93
CA VAL A 125 -8.76 -0.89 -0.66
C VAL A 125 -8.61 0.59 -0.28
N SER A 126 -8.41 1.48 -1.26
CA SER A 126 -8.39 2.93 -1.05
C SER A 126 -9.76 3.46 -0.61
N ARG A 127 -10.85 3.02 -1.27
CA ARG A 127 -12.24 3.35 -0.86
C ARG A 127 -12.50 2.90 0.57
N ARG A 128 -12.14 1.66 0.92
CA ARG A 128 -12.27 1.15 2.30
C ARG A 128 -11.51 2.04 3.28
N HIS A 129 -10.26 2.40 2.98
CA HIS A 129 -9.47 3.27 3.86
C HIS A 129 -10.15 4.62 4.08
N ASN A 130 -10.64 5.26 3.01
CA ASN A 130 -11.33 6.55 3.10
C ASN A 130 -12.61 6.46 3.95
N LEU A 131 -13.39 5.38 3.81
CA LEU A 131 -14.58 5.14 4.64
C LEU A 131 -14.21 4.90 6.10
N VAL A 132 -13.12 4.18 6.38
CA VAL A 132 -12.62 4.00 7.76
C VAL A 132 -12.22 5.35 8.36
N VAL A 133 -11.54 6.21 7.60
CA VAL A 133 -11.18 7.56 8.03
C VAL A 133 -12.42 8.40 8.30
N ALA A 134 -13.41 8.39 7.40
CA ALA A 134 -14.68 9.10 7.57
C ALA A 134 -15.43 8.63 8.82
N ARG A 135 -15.52 7.30 9.02
CA ARG A 135 -16.12 6.73 10.23
C ARG A 135 -15.39 7.14 11.51
N THR A 136 -14.06 7.18 11.49
CA THR A 136 -13.27 7.63 12.64
C THR A 136 -13.50 9.12 12.93
N ARG A 137 -13.65 9.96 11.89
CA ARG A 137 -14.01 11.38 12.07
C ARG A 137 -15.37 11.53 12.75
N ALA A 138 -16.39 10.80 12.31
CA ALA A 138 -17.71 10.80 12.95
C ALA A 138 -17.64 10.30 14.41
N LYS A 139 -16.84 9.27 14.69
CA LYS A 139 -16.59 8.83 16.09
C LYS A 139 -15.95 9.93 16.92
N ASN A 140 -14.94 10.61 16.39
CA ASN A 140 -14.25 11.68 17.10
C ASN A 140 -15.16 12.89 17.33
N GLU A 141 -16.03 13.21 16.38
CA GLU A 141 -17.07 14.23 16.52
C GLU A 141 -18.01 13.90 17.69
N ALA A 142 -18.57 12.69 17.72
CA ALA A 142 -19.38 12.21 18.84
C ALA A 142 -18.62 12.25 20.18
N MET A 143 -17.34 11.87 20.21
CA MET A 143 -16.53 11.99 21.44
C MET A 143 -16.24 13.44 21.82
N SER A 144 -16.17 14.35 20.84
CA SER A 144 -15.94 15.78 21.09
C SER A 144 -17.16 16.43 21.73
N VAL A 145 -18.38 16.01 21.37
CA VAL A 145 -19.62 16.37 22.08
C VAL A 145 -19.48 16.10 23.58
N LEU A 146 -19.08 14.88 23.94
CA LEU A 146 -18.89 14.48 25.34
C LEU A 146 -17.82 15.33 26.04
N HIS A 147 -16.70 15.58 25.35
CA HIS A 147 -15.60 16.34 25.92
C HIS A 147 -15.97 17.81 26.18
N ARG A 148 -16.67 18.47 25.25
CA ARG A 148 -17.07 19.89 25.40
C ARG A 148 -18.15 20.09 26.46
N ASN A 149 -19.04 19.11 26.61
CA ASN A 149 -20.10 19.12 27.62
C ASN A 149 -19.66 18.54 28.97
N LEU A 150 -18.35 18.32 29.16
CA LEU A 150 -17.76 17.76 30.38
C LEU A 150 -18.43 16.46 30.85
N SER A 151 -18.97 15.68 29.92
CA SER A 151 -19.67 14.43 30.20
C SER A 151 -18.72 13.38 30.76
N GLN A 152 -19.27 12.43 31.52
CA GLN A 152 -18.49 11.33 32.05
C GLN A 152 -17.85 10.51 30.92
N ARG A 153 -16.70 9.90 31.20
CA ARG A 153 -16.09 8.96 30.25
C ARG A 153 -17.02 7.76 30.04
N PRO A 154 -17.15 7.24 28.80
CA PRO A 154 -17.96 6.06 28.56
C PRO A 154 -17.52 4.88 29.44
N PRO A 155 -18.43 4.23 30.21
CA PRO A 155 -18.08 3.15 31.13
C PRO A 155 -17.84 1.80 30.43
N MET A 156 -17.75 1.78 29.10
CA MET A 156 -17.57 0.58 28.29
C MET A 156 -16.48 0.78 27.22
N SER A 157 -15.92 -0.32 26.72
CA SER A 157 -14.86 -0.29 25.71
C SER A 157 -15.33 0.18 24.33
N ASP A 158 -16.60 -0.01 23.99
CA ASP A 158 -17.19 0.42 22.71
C ASP A 158 -18.41 1.34 22.97
N PRO A 159 -18.20 2.67 22.96
CA PRO A 159 -19.27 3.65 23.13
C PRO A 159 -20.31 3.63 22.01
N PHE A 160 -19.97 3.06 20.85
CA PHE A 160 -20.82 3.10 19.65
C PHE A 160 -21.58 1.80 19.41
N GLY A 161 -21.41 0.80 20.27
CA GLY A 161 -22.20 -0.43 20.27
C GLY A 161 -23.55 -0.25 20.99
N VAL A 162 -24.34 -1.32 21.08
CA VAL A 162 -25.71 -1.28 21.64
C VAL A 162 -25.79 -0.66 23.04
N LYS A 163 -24.94 -1.13 23.97
CA LYS A 163 -24.91 -0.61 25.35
C LYS A 163 -24.41 0.84 25.41
N GLY A 164 -23.40 1.17 24.61
CA GLY A 164 -22.82 2.51 24.54
C GLY A 164 -23.82 3.53 24.00
N ARG A 165 -24.58 3.19 22.95
CA ARG A 165 -25.64 4.05 22.41
C ARG A 165 -26.79 4.28 23.37
N LYS A 166 -27.20 3.25 24.12
CA LYS A 166 -28.20 3.43 25.19
C LYS A 166 -27.72 4.43 26.24
N TRP A 167 -26.43 4.35 26.61
CA TRP A 167 -25.82 5.29 27.55
C TRP A 167 -25.72 6.71 26.95
N LEU A 168 -25.26 6.83 25.71
CA LEU A 168 -25.16 8.12 24.99
C LEU A 168 -26.52 8.82 24.89
N GLY A 169 -27.59 8.07 24.60
CA GLY A 169 -28.95 8.63 24.52
C GLY A 169 -29.59 8.96 25.87
N ALA A 170 -28.95 8.62 26.99
CA ALA A 170 -29.40 8.96 28.33
C ALA A 170 -28.65 10.17 28.92
N LEU A 171 -27.74 10.78 28.15
CA LEU A 171 -27.03 11.98 28.57
C LEU A 171 -27.92 13.21 28.42
N GLU A 172 -27.92 14.05 29.44
CA GLU A 172 -28.50 15.39 29.36
C GLU A 172 -27.50 16.29 28.61
N LEU A 173 -27.85 16.66 27.38
CA LEU A 173 -27.04 17.48 26.49
C LEU A 173 -27.92 18.61 25.91
N PRO A 174 -27.34 19.77 25.57
CA PRO A 174 -28.02 20.78 24.76
C PRO A 174 -28.56 20.20 23.46
N ASP A 175 -29.68 20.73 22.96
CA ASP A 175 -30.36 20.20 21.77
C ASP A 175 -29.46 20.13 20.53
N ASP A 176 -28.63 21.14 20.30
CA ASP A 176 -27.67 21.20 19.19
C ASP A 176 -26.57 20.12 19.27
N GLU A 177 -26.16 19.78 20.49
CA GLU A 177 -25.19 18.71 20.76
C GLU A 177 -25.86 17.32 20.63
N VAL A 178 -27.15 17.18 20.98
CA VAL A 178 -27.95 15.97 20.71
C VAL A 178 -28.09 15.75 19.20
N GLU A 179 -28.34 16.81 18.43
CA GLU A 179 -28.40 16.77 16.96
C GLU A 179 -27.07 16.31 16.36
N THR A 180 -25.96 16.91 16.81
CA THR A 180 -24.59 16.57 16.38
C THR A 180 -24.26 15.12 16.68
N LEU A 181 -24.51 14.65 17.91
CA LEU A 181 -24.27 13.27 18.33
C LEU A 181 -25.11 12.30 17.48
N SER A 182 -26.37 12.62 17.25
CA SER A 182 -27.29 11.81 16.44
C SER A 182 -26.83 11.71 14.99
N ALA A 183 -26.39 12.82 14.38
CA ALA A 183 -25.83 12.84 13.03
C ALA A 183 -24.55 12.00 12.94
N ALA A 184 -23.64 12.15 13.89
CA ALA A 184 -22.41 11.37 13.97
C ALA A 184 -22.70 9.86 14.07
N LEU A 185 -23.68 9.45 14.88
CA LEU A 185 -24.10 8.04 14.99
C LEU A 185 -24.64 7.48 13.66
N ARG A 186 -25.46 8.25 12.93
CA ARG A 186 -25.94 7.86 11.59
C ARG A 186 -24.79 7.69 10.60
N LEU A 187 -23.81 8.60 10.61
CA LEU A 187 -22.62 8.49 9.77
C LEU A 187 -21.76 7.27 10.13
N ILE A 188 -21.64 6.96 11.43
CA ILE A 188 -20.92 5.76 11.88
C ILE A 188 -21.55 4.49 11.30
N ASP A 189 -22.88 4.39 11.33
CA ASP A 189 -23.63 3.25 10.79
C ASP A 189 -23.50 3.15 9.28
N PHE A 190 -23.74 4.25 8.57
CA PHE A 190 -23.64 4.32 7.12
C PHE A 190 -22.25 3.89 6.64
N HIS A 191 -21.19 4.48 7.19
CA HIS A 191 -19.83 4.08 6.83
C HIS A 191 -19.51 2.65 7.27
N GLY A 192 -20.06 2.19 8.39
CA GLY A 192 -19.94 0.80 8.83
C GLY A 192 -20.46 -0.20 7.81
N ALA A 193 -21.70 0.00 7.34
CA ALA A 193 -22.33 -0.85 6.33
C ALA A 193 -21.56 -0.83 4.99
N GLU A 194 -21.11 0.35 4.54
CA GLU A 194 -20.32 0.48 3.31
C GLU A 194 -18.96 -0.22 3.41
N ILE A 195 -18.30 -0.14 4.57
CA ILE A 195 -17.04 -0.87 4.84
C ILE A 195 -17.30 -2.38 4.76
N GLU A 196 -18.36 -2.88 5.38
CA GLU A 196 -18.70 -4.31 5.36
C GLU A 196 -18.97 -4.82 3.94
N THR A 197 -19.66 -4.03 3.11
CA THR A 197 -19.88 -4.36 1.70
C THR A 197 -18.56 -4.50 0.94
N ILE A 198 -17.62 -3.56 1.11
CA ILE A 198 -16.30 -3.67 0.49
C ILE A 198 -15.51 -4.85 1.07
N GLU A 199 -15.54 -5.07 2.37
CA GLU A 199 -14.80 -6.15 3.02
C GLU A 199 -15.27 -7.54 2.57
N ARG A 200 -16.56 -7.71 2.24
CA ARG A 200 -17.08 -8.94 1.60
C ARG A 200 -16.44 -9.18 0.23
N GLU A 201 -16.32 -8.15 -0.62
CA GLU A 201 -15.65 -8.27 -1.91
C GLU A 201 -14.15 -8.60 -1.76
N LEU A 202 -13.46 -7.91 -0.84
CA LEU A 202 -12.05 -8.19 -0.54
C LEU A 202 -11.86 -9.61 0.02
N ALA A 203 -12.83 -10.11 0.79
CA ALA A 203 -12.80 -11.46 1.34
C ALA A 203 -12.93 -12.53 0.26
N ARG A 204 -13.80 -12.33 -0.74
CA ARG A 204 -13.89 -13.25 -1.88
C ARG A 204 -12.58 -13.35 -2.64
N PHE A 205 -11.93 -12.22 -2.91
CA PHE A 205 -10.60 -12.20 -3.51
C PHE A 205 -9.56 -12.90 -2.63
N ALA A 206 -9.53 -12.61 -1.32
CA ALA A 206 -8.56 -13.21 -0.41
C ALA A 206 -8.78 -14.72 -0.21
N ALA A 207 -10.02 -15.20 -0.31
CA ALA A 207 -10.33 -16.62 -0.20
C ALA A 207 -9.82 -17.43 -1.40
N SER A 208 -9.87 -16.86 -2.62
CA SER A 208 -9.38 -17.50 -3.84
C SER A 208 -7.89 -17.26 -4.11
N SER A 209 -7.29 -16.22 -3.55
CA SER A 209 -5.88 -15.90 -3.74
C SER A 209 -4.96 -16.70 -2.79
N ALA A 210 -4.15 -17.60 -3.35
CA ALA A 210 -3.12 -18.32 -2.61
C ALA A 210 -2.11 -17.36 -1.97
N GLU A 211 -1.74 -16.28 -2.67
CA GLU A 211 -0.85 -15.23 -2.18
C GLU A 211 -1.43 -14.51 -0.95
N ALA A 212 -2.72 -14.16 -0.99
CA ALA A 212 -3.36 -13.50 0.15
C ALA A 212 -3.38 -14.41 1.38
N ARG A 213 -3.73 -15.69 1.21
CA ARG A 213 -3.71 -16.69 2.29
C ARG A 213 -2.32 -16.90 2.86
N ARG A 214 -1.30 -16.96 1.99
CA ARG A 214 0.12 -17.04 2.37
C ARG A 214 0.54 -15.86 3.23
N LEU A 215 0.23 -14.63 2.83
CA LEU A 215 0.56 -13.44 3.63
C LEU A 215 -0.18 -13.43 4.98
N ILE A 216 -1.42 -13.93 5.03
CA ILE A 216 -2.19 -14.05 6.28
C ILE A 216 -1.52 -15.00 7.29
N THR A 217 -0.64 -15.91 6.87
CA THR A 217 0.10 -16.76 7.83
C THR A 217 1.08 -15.97 8.71
N VAL A 218 1.49 -14.77 8.28
CA VAL A 218 2.42 -13.92 9.05
C VAL A 218 1.71 -13.29 10.26
N PRO A 219 2.33 -13.28 11.47
CA PRO A 219 1.79 -12.59 12.64
C PRO A 219 1.51 -11.11 12.37
N GLY A 220 0.40 -10.58 12.89
CA GLY A 220 -0.02 -9.20 12.67
C GLY A 220 -0.63 -8.91 11.29
N VAL A 221 -0.62 -9.87 10.36
CA VAL A 221 -1.20 -9.72 9.03
C VAL A 221 -2.55 -10.39 8.96
N ALA A 222 -3.56 -9.62 8.55
CA ALA A 222 -4.92 -10.08 8.27
C ALA A 222 -5.30 -9.72 6.83
N MET A 223 -6.50 -10.14 6.42
CA MET A 223 -7.05 -9.96 5.06
C MET A 223 -6.79 -8.57 4.48
N VAL A 224 -7.21 -7.52 5.17
CA VAL A 224 -7.09 -6.14 4.68
C VAL A 224 -5.63 -5.78 4.40
N THR A 225 -4.72 -6.12 5.31
CA THR A 225 -3.28 -5.86 5.17
C THR A 225 -2.70 -6.61 3.97
N ALA A 226 -2.99 -7.91 3.87
CA ALA A 226 -2.51 -8.76 2.77
C ALA A 226 -3.03 -8.26 1.41
N VAL A 227 -4.33 -8.02 1.31
CA VAL A 227 -4.97 -7.56 0.06
C VAL A 227 -4.52 -6.15 -0.31
N THR A 228 -4.33 -5.25 0.67
CA THR A 228 -3.78 -3.91 0.41
C THR A 228 -2.37 -3.98 -0.15
N PHE A 229 -1.52 -4.86 0.40
CA PHE A 229 -0.18 -5.07 -0.10
C PHE A 229 -0.21 -5.59 -1.55
N LEU A 230 -0.93 -6.68 -1.81
CA LEU A 230 -1.04 -7.28 -3.15
C LEU A 230 -1.64 -6.30 -4.17
N ALA A 231 -2.64 -5.51 -3.78
CA ALA A 231 -3.22 -4.50 -4.64
C ALA A 231 -2.17 -3.49 -5.13
N HIS A 232 -1.25 -3.06 -4.28
CA HIS A 232 -0.26 -2.03 -4.61
C HIS A 232 1.03 -2.58 -5.23
N VAL A 233 1.39 -3.83 -4.93
CA VAL A 233 2.58 -4.48 -5.46
C VAL A 233 2.28 -5.11 -6.82
N GLY A 234 1.08 -5.67 -7.02
CA GLY A 234 0.78 -6.52 -8.17
C GLY A 234 1.63 -7.78 -8.14
N GLU A 235 1.99 -8.28 -9.32
CA GLU A 235 2.88 -9.43 -9.49
C GLU A 235 4.24 -9.20 -8.84
N ILE A 236 4.65 -10.08 -7.93
CA ILE A 236 5.89 -9.95 -7.17
C ILE A 236 7.15 -10.07 -8.04
N GLY A 237 7.07 -10.85 -9.14
CA GLY A 237 8.20 -11.21 -10.00
C GLY A 237 8.89 -10.02 -10.68
N ARG A 238 8.25 -8.86 -10.76
CA ARG A 238 8.89 -7.62 -11.26
C ARG A 238 10.07 -7.15 -10.41
N PHE A 239 10.09 -7.52 -9.14
CA PHE A 239 11.13 -7.08 -8.21
C PHE A 239 12.16 -8.19 -8.15
N ALA A 240 13.27 -8.03 -8.86
CA ALA A 240 14.35 -9.01 -8.89
C ALA A 240 15.00 -9.19 -7.50
N ALA A 241 14.94 -8.15 -6.66
CA ALA A 241 15.45 -8.20 -5.29
C ALA A 241 14.50 -7.53 -4.29
N PRO A 242 14.45 -7.99 -3.02
CA PRO A 242 13.61 -7.39 -1.99
C PRO A 242 13.97 -5.92 -1.69
N LYS A 243 15.21 -5.49 -1.94
CA LYS A 243 15.64 -4.09 -1.81
C LYS A 243 14.83 -3.17 -2.75
N GLN A 244 14.52 -3.61 -3.97
CA GLN A 244 13.75 -2.83 -4.95
C GLN A 244 12.31 -2.61 -4.46
N LEU A 245 11.66 -3.68 -3.96
CA LEU A 245 10.32 -3.58 -3.38
C LEU A 245 10.27 -2.63 -2.18
N VAL A 246 11.27 -2.69 -1.29
CA VAL A 246 11.36 -1.78 -0.13
C VAL A 246 11.47 -0.33 -0.58
N GLY A 247 12.27 -0.05 -1.62
CA GLY A 247 12.39 1.27 -2.22
C GLY A 247 11.11 1.74 -2.90
N TYR A 248 10.40 0.84 -3.61
CA TYR A 248 9.11 1.11 -4.24
C TYR A 248 8.03 1.52 -3.23
N LEU A 249 8.02 0.89 -2.05
CA LEU A 249 7.08 1.22 -0.96
C LEU A 249 7.57 2.36 -0.06
N GLY A 250 8.79 2.85 -0.30
CA GLY A 250 9.39 3.98 0.40
C GLY A 250 9.71 3.74 1.87
N LEU A 251 10.05 2.49 2.22
CA LEU A 251 10.47 2.07 3.56
C LEU A 251 12.01 2.02 3.70
N ASP A 252 12.74 2.36 2.64
CA ASP A 252 14.19 2.53 2.67
C ASP A 252 14.60 3.84 3.33
N PRO A 253 15.67 3.86 4.16
CA PRO A 253 16.23 5.10 4.69
C PRO A 253 16.80 5.95 3.55
N ARG A 254 16.59 7.27 3.59
CA ARG A 254 17.32 8.19 2.70
C ARG A 254 18.78 8.20 3.09
N VAL A 255 19.65 7.97 2.11
CA VAL A 255 21.11 8.03 2.26
C VAL A 255 21.59 9.36 1.67
N ARG A 256 22.39 10.09 2.43
CA ARG A 256 23.21 11.20 1.92
C ARG A 256 24.67 10.88 2.17
N GLN A 257 25.46 10.88 1.11
CA GLN A 257 26.90 10.68 1.17
C GLN A 257 27.55 11.73 0.27
N SER A 258 28.50 12.48 0.82
CA SER A 258 29.29 13.49 0.12
C SER A 258 30.77 13.12 0.23
N GLY A 259 31.46 13.00 -0.91
CA GLY A 259 32.87 12.60 -0.97
C GLY A 259 33.15 11.26 -0.26
N ASN A 260 34.31 11.17 0.40
CA ASN A 260 34.74 9.97 1.14
C ASN A 260 34.12 9.85 2.54
N GLY A 261 33.14 10.69 2.90
CA GLY A 261 32.50 10.68 4.21
C GLY A 261 31.60 9.45 4.45
N THR A 262 31.33 9.17 5.73
CA THR A 262 30.38 8.10 6.09
C THR A 262 28.95 8.44 5.66
N ALA A 263 28.29 7.48 5.02
CA ALA A 263 26.91 7.62 4.57
C ALA A 263 25.96 7.94 5.76
N PHE A 264 25.29 9.09 5.71
CA PHE A 264 24.28 9.48 6.68
C PHE A 264 22.93 8.87 6.29
N THR A 265 22.40 7.99 7.14
CA THR A 265 21.06 7.42 6.98
C THR A 265 20.06 8.21 7.81
N GLY A 266 19.15 8.93 7.15
CA GLY A 266 18.13 9.77 7.77
C GLY A 266 16.73 9.14 7.81
N ARG A 267 15.71 9.98 7.62
CA ARG A 267 14.29 9.56 7.51
C ARG A 267 14.09 8.60 6.33
N ILE A 268 13.05 7.77 6.37
CA ILE A 268 12.66 6.96 5.21
C ILE A 268 12.30 7.82 4.00
N SER A 269 12.39 7.26 2.80
CA SER A 269 12.12 7.98 1.55
C SER A 269 10.70 8.49 1.47
N LYS A 270 9.72 7.72 1.97
CA LYS A 270 8.26 7.96 1.87
C LYS A 270 7.72 7.93 0.43
N GLU A 271 8.50 7.42 -0.51
CA GLU A 271 8.08 7.24 -1.90
C GLU A 271 6.98 6.17 -2.04
N GLY A 272 6.08 6.31 -3.00
CA GLY A 272 5.01 5.35 -3.23
C GLY A 272 3.87 5.40 -2.20
N SER A 273 3.09 4.31 -2.08
CA SER A 273 1.80 4.32 -1.37
C SER A 273 1.91 4.53 0.14
N VAL A 274 1.34 5.66 0.61
CA VAL A 274 1.15 5.96 2.04
C VAL A 274 0.31 4.89 2.72
N LEU A 275 -0.73 4.38 2.04
CA LEU A 275 -1.63 3.37 2.58
C LEU A 275 -0.89 2.07 2.88
N VAL A 276 -0.03 1.59 1.98
CA VAL A 276 0.76 0.36 2.22
C VAL A 276 1.69 0.55 3.41
N ARG A 277 2.41 1.68 3.48
CA ARG A 277 3.28 1.97 4.63
C ARG A 277 2.49 1.97 5.94
N HIS A 278 1.34 2.62 5.97
CA HIS A 278 0.46 2.66 7.14
C HIS A 278 0.06 1.24 7.58
N VAL A 279 -0.49 0.41 6.67
CA VAL A 279 -0.92 -0.95 7.05
C VAL A 279 0.24 -1.87 7.44
N MET A 280 1.44 -1.69 6.87
CA MET A 280 2.63 -2.46 7.27
C MET A 280 3.13 -2.07 8.66
N VAL A 281 3.05 -0.78 9.02
CA VAL A 281 3.38 -0.29 10.37
C VAL A 281 2.37 -0.81 11.40
N GLU A 282 1.08 -0.74 11.10
CA GLU A 282 0.02 -1.31 11.95
C GLU A 282 0.16 -2.83 12.13
N ALA A 283 0.46 -3.54 11.04
CA ALA A 283 0.73 -4.97 11.09
C ALA A 283 1.95 -5.28 11.96
N SER A 284 2.98 -4.43 11.92
CA SER A 284 4.16 -4.58 12.78
C SER A 284 3.83 -4.38 14.26
N HIS A 285 3.01 -3.38 14.61
CA HIS A 285 2.51 -3.21 15.98
C HIS A 285 1.76 -4.44 16.50
N SER A 286 1.02 -5.11 15.62
CA SER A 286 0.31 -6.35 15.95
C SER A 286 1.25 -7.56 16.02
N ALA A 287 2.21 -7.65 15.11
CA ALA A 287 3.18 -8.75 15.03
C ALA A 287 4.04 -8.85 16.29
N ILE A 288 4.50 -7.71 16.84
CA ILE A 288 5.36 -7.68 18.03
C ILE A 288 4.64 -8.08 19.33
N ARG A 289 3.31 -8.26 19.31
CA ARG A 289 2.57 -8.78 20.48
C ARG A 289 2.65 -10.30 20.59
N THR A 290 3.27 -10.94 19.60
CA THR A 290 3.35 -12.38 19.48
C THR A 290 4.84 -12.79 19.54
N PRO A 291 5.21 -13.80 20.35
CA PRO A 291 6.56 -14.33 20.32
C PRO A 291 6.97 -14.77 18.91
N GLY A 292 8.26 -14.66 18.59
CA GLY A 292 8.80 -15.10 17.30
C GLY A 292 9.89 -14.20 16.73
N PRO A 293 10.39 -14.52 15.52
CA PRO A 293 11.51 -13.82 14.90
C PRO A 293 11.29 -12.31 14.70
N LEU A 294 10.06 -11.88 14.38
CA LEU A 294 9.74 -10.46 14.21
C LEU A 294 9.84 -9.68 15.53
N LEU A 295 9.38 -10.26 16.64
CA LEU A 295 9.53 -9.65 17.97
C LEU A 295 11.00 -9.58 18.37
N ALA A 296 11.78 -10.65 18.16
CA ALA A 296 13.20 -10.68 18.46
C ALA A 296 13.98 -9.63 17.63
N PHE A 297 13.67 -9.51 16.33
CA PHE A 297 14.21 -8.45 15.47
C PHE A 297 13.87 -7.06 16.02
N TYR A 298 12.59 -6.84 16.35
CA TYR A 298 12.11 -5.58 16.91
C TYR A 298 12.85 -5.18 18.19
N GLN A 299 12.95 -6.10 19.17
CA GLN A 299 13.63 -5.86 20.45
C GLN A 299 15.09 -5.46 20.25
N ARG A 300 15.80 -6.16 19.34
CA ARG A 300 17.22 -5.87 19.01
C ARG A 300 17.42 -4.50 18.33
N VAL A 301 16.42 -3.99 17.59
CA VAL A 301 16.50 -2.63 17.02
C VAL A 301 16.10 -1.60 18.07
N ARG A 302 15.05 -1.89 18.86
CA ARG A 302 14.53 -1.01 19.91
C ARG A 302 15.60 -0.66 20.93
N SER A 303 16.39 -1.64 21.38
CA SER A 303 17.46 -1.42 22.37
C SER A 303 18.53 -0.42 21.92
N ARG A 304 18.68 -0.20 20.61
CA ARG A 304 19.71 0.69 20.04
C ARG A 304 19.17 2.00 19.47
N ARG A 305 17.91 2.01 19.00
CA ARG A 305 17.34 3.11 18.19
C ARG A 305 15.96 3.58 18.65
N GLY A 306 15.42 3.00 19.74
CA GLY A 306 14.11 3.36 20.28
C GLY A 306 12.92 2.73 19.54
N HIS A 307 11.73 2.96 20.10
CA HIS A 307 10.48 2.31 19.68
C HIS A 307 10.09 2.65 18.23
N ALA A 308 10.05 3.94 17.89
CA ALA A 308 9.55 4.41 16.60
C ALA A 308 10.37 3.85 15.42
N VAL A 309 11.70 3.89 15.52
CA VAL A 309 12.59 3.33 14.49
C VAL A 309 12.45 1.81 14.41
N ALA A 310 12.33 1.13 15.55
CA ALA A 310 12.21 -0.32 15.58
C ALA A 310 10.91 -0.84 14.91
N ILE A 311 9.79 -0.15 15.09
CA ILE A 311 8.53 -0.51 14.41
C ILE A 311 8.68 -0.36 12.89
N VAL A 312 9.20 0.77 12.41
CA VAL A 312 9.39 1.00 10.97
C VAL A 312 10.40 0.01 10.37
N ALA A 313 11.47 -0.31 11.10
CA ALA A 313 12.42 -1.34 10.70
C ALA A 313 11.75 -2.73 10.63
N THR A 314 10.81 -3.03 11.53
CA THR A 314 10.05 -4.28 11.52
C THR A 314 9.11 -4.33 10.33
N ALA A 315 8.45 -3.22 9.98
CA ALA A 315 7.63 -3.11 8.77
C ALA A 315 8.47 -3.35 7.51
N ARG A 316 9.66 -2.76 7.42
CA ARG A 316 10.63 -3.03 6.33
C ARG A 316 11.02 -4.52 6.29
N LYS A 317 11.32 -5.12 7.45
CA LYS A 317 11.68 -6.55 7.54
C LYS A 317 10.51 -7.45 7.11
N MET A 318 9.28 -7.07 7.42
CA MET A 318 8.05 -7.76 6.99
C MET A 318 7.83 -7.66 5.48
N VAL A 319 8.11 -6.52 4.84
CA VAL A 319 8.07 -6.38 3.38
C VAL A 319 9.11 -7.29 2.69
N VAL A 320 10.33 -7.36 3.24
CA VAL A 320 11.35 -8.30 2.75
C VAL A 320 10.87 -9.74 2.91
N LEU A 321 10.26 -10.09 4.05
CA LEU A 321 9.67 -11.40 4.27
C LEU A 321 8.58 -11.71 3.23
N PHE A 322 7.66 -10.77 2.97
CA PHE A 322 6.60 -10.95 1.97
C PHE A 322 7.15 -11.24 0.59
N TRP A 323 8.21 -10.55 0.18
CA TRP A 323 8.88 -10.83 -1.09
C TRP A 323 9.34 -12.29 -1.15
N HIS A 324 10.04 -12.79 -0.12
CA HIS A 324 10.48 -14.19 -0.10
C HIS A 324 9.30 -15.17 -0.13
N LEU A 325 8.28 -14.97 0.69
CA LEU A 325 7.11 -15.87 0.73
C LEU A 325 6.40 -15.93 -0.64
N LEU A 326 6.19 -14.77 -1.27
CA LEU A 326 5.51 -14.70 -2.56
C LEU A 326 6.35 -15.29 -3.70
N THR A 327 7.64 -14.98 -3.76
CA THR A 327 8.56 -15.49 -4.79
C THR A 327 8.76 -17.00 -4.70
N HIS A 328 8.84 -17.58 -3.49
CA HIS A 328 9.10 -19.02 -3.32
C HIS A 328 7.82 -19.85 -3.24
N GLY A 329 6.66 -19.21 -3.14
CA GLY A 329 5.40 -19.95 -3.02
C GLY A 329 5.15 -20.54 -1.63
N GLU A 330 5.91 -20.15 -0.61
CA GLU A 330 5.93 -20.79 0.71
C GLU A 330 5.18 -20.01 1.79
N ASP A 331 4.50 -20.71 2.69
CA ASP A 331 3.88 -20.12 3.87
C ASP A 331 4.90 -19.73 4.94
N TYR A 332 4.52 -18.81 5.83
CA TYR A 332 5.40 -18.42 6.92
C TYR A 332 5.65 -19.60 7.87
N ARG A 333 6.89 -20.07 7.89
CA ARG A 333 7.34 -21.24 8.68
C ARG A 333 7.00 -21.18 10.17
N HIS A 334 6.98 -19.97 10.74
CA HIS A 334 6.69 -19.74 12.16
C HIS A 334 5.27 -19.20 12.38
N SER A 335 4.35 -19.55 11.48
CA SER A 335 2.94 -19.24 11.66
C SER A 335 2.38 -19.96 12.88
N ILE A 336 1.45 -19.29 13.55
CA ILE A 336 0.70 -19.84 14.68
C ILE A 336 -0.59 -20.39 14.12
N GLU A 337 -0.78 -21.69 14.27
CA GLU A 337 -1.80 -22.42 13.50
C GLU A 337 -3.20 -21.97 13.92
N LEU A 338 -3.47 -21.92 15.24
CA LEU A 338 -4.77 -21.50 15.75
C LEU A 338 -5.17 -20.09 15.30
N VAL A 339 -4.21 -19.16 15.34
CA VAL A 339 -4.44 -17.76 14.97
C VAL A 339 -4.63 -17.65 13.46
N THR A 340 -3.83 -18.36 12.67
CA THR A 340 -3.92 -18.37 11.21
C THR A 340 -5.25 -18.97 10.76
N ASN A 341 -5.64 -20.13 11.28
CA ASN A 341 -6.92 -20.76 10.98
C ASN A 341 -8.10 -19.87 11.36
N LYS A 342 -8.04 -19.18 12.51
CA LYS A 342 -9.07 -18.20 12.89
C LYS A 342 -9.15 -17.03 11.90
N LYS A 343 -8.01 -16.51 11.44
CA LYS A 343 -7.97 -15.42 10.45
C LYS A 343 -8.55 -15.87 9.11
N LEU A 344 -8.12 -17.02 8.59
CA LEU A 344 -8.62 -17.59 7.34
C LEU A 344 -10.11 -17.91 7.43
N ARG A 345 -10.56 -18.49 8.54
CA ARG A 345 -11.98 -18.77 8.76
C ARG A 345 -12.83 -17.50 8.77
N LYS A 346 -12.32 -16.39 9.31
CA LYS A 346 -13.00 -15.09 9.25
C LYS A 346 -13.13 -14.60 7.81
N VAL A 347 -12.10 -14.80 6.98
CA VAL A 347 -12.15 -14.48 5.54
C VAL A 347 -13.20 -15.32 4.83
N GLU A 348 -13.23 -16.62 5.05
CA GLU A 348 -14.23 -17.52 4.45
C GLU A 348 -15.66 -17.10 4.80
N LEU A 349 -15.93 -16.81 6.07
CA LEU A 349 -17.26 -16.38 6.52
C LEU A 349 -17.67 -15.05 5.89
N LEU A 350 -16.75 -14.09 5.78
CA LEU A 350 -17.00 -12.81 5.09
C LEU A 350 -17.20 -13.00 3.58
N ALA A 351 -16.55 -14.00 2.99
CA ALA A 351 -16.74 -14.34 1.57
C ALA A 351 -18.08 -15.05 1.29
N GLY A 352 -18.82 -15.45 2.33
CA GLY A 352 -20.13 -16.10 2.22
C GLY A 352 -20.15 -17.60 2.55
N ALA A 353 -19.06 -18.17 3.09
CA ALA A 353 -19.04 -19.57 3.50
C ALA A 353 -20.06 -19.85 4.63
N PRO A 354 -20.71 -21.02 4.64
CA PRO A 354 -21.69 -21.36 5.67
C PRO A 354 -21.02 -21.47 7.05
N ARG A 355 -21.76 -21.10 8.10
CA ARG A 355 -21.33 -21.33 9.48
C ARG A 355 -21.43 -22.83 9.78
N ARG A 356 -20.33 -23.44 10.22
CA ARG A 356 -20.32 -24.81 10.75
C ARG A 356 -20.68 -24.74 12.23
N ARG A 357 -21.80 -25.35 12.65
CA ARG A 357 -22.07 -25.64 14.07
C ARG A 357 -21.28 -26.90 14.44
N GLY A 358 -20.71 -26.90 15.65
CA GLY A 358 -19.67 -27.82 16.10
C GLY A 358 -19.85 -29.27 15.65
N GLY A 359 -18.83 -29.81 14.98
CA GLY A 359 -18.78 -31.21 14.59
C GLY A 359 -17.76 -31.95 15.45
N GLY A 360 -18.23 -33.00 16.12
CA GLY A 360 -17.46 -34.13 16.66
C GLY A 360 -16.48 -33.84 17.81
N ARG A 361 -16.31 -34.81 18.71
CA ARG A 361 -15.15 -34.82 19.62
C ARG A 361 -13.90 -34.90 18.76
N CYS A 362 -13.05 -33.88 18.80
CA CYS A 362 -11.74 -33.93 18.14
C CYS A 362 -10.78 -34.77 19.00
N GLU A 363 -10.23 -35.85 18.44
CA GLU A 363 -9.15 -36.67 19.06
C GLU A 363 -7.78 -35.95 19.03
N GLY A 364 -7.74 -34.69 19.44
CA GLY A 364 -6.50 -33.89 19.42
C GLY A 364 -6.39 -32.96 20.61
N PRO A 365 -5.25 -32.26 20.75
CA PRO A 365 -5.02 -31.35 21.86
C PRO A 365 -6.14 -30.33 21.96
N ASN A 366 -6.62 -30.10 23.19
CA ASN A 366 -7.66 -29.14 23.47
C ASN A 366 -7.16 -27.71 23.14
N ARG A 367 -8.05 -26.72 23.22
CA ARG A 367 -7.72 -25.34 22.81
C ARG A 367 -6.54 -24.76 23.59
N ASP A 368 -6.41 -25.07 24.88
CA ASP A 368 -5.36 -24.50 25.72
C ASP A 368 -4.02 -25.20 25.51
N GLN A 369 -4.02 -26.52 25.35
CA GLN A 369 -2.85 -27.29 24.93
C GLN A 369 -2.31 -26.81 23.58
N ARG A 370 -3.18 -26.56 22.59
CA ARG A 370 -2.77 -26.00 21.29
C ARG A 370 -2.14 -24.62 21.41
N ARG A 371 -2.65 -23.76 22.32
CA ARG A 371 -2.08 -22.43 22.58
C ARG A 371 -0.68 -22.52 23.18
N GLU A 372 -0.47 -23.48 24.07
CA GLU A 372 0.83 -23.73 24.68
C GLU A 372 1.85 -24.23 23.65
N ILE A 373 1.47 -25.22 22.83
CA ILE A 373 2.29 -25.71 21.71
C ILE A 373 2.67 -24.57 20.75
N ASP A 374 1.69 -23.74 20.37
CA ASP A 374 1.91 -22.58 19.50
C ASP A 374 2.89 -21.56 20.15
N ARG A 375 2.75 -21.32 21.46
CA ARG A 375 3.64 -20.41 22.22
C ARG A 375 5.06 -20.95 22.27
N ASP A 376 5.25 -22.23 22.57
CA ASP A 376 6.57 -22.86 22.64
C ASP A 376 7.27 -22.87 21.29
N ARG A 377 6.53 -23.18 20.23
CA ARG A 377 7.05 -23.13 18.85
C ARG A 377 7.50 -21.72 18.49
N ALA A 378 6.71 -20.71 18.84
CA ALA A 378 7.02 -19.32 18.60
C ALA A 378 8.23 -18.84 19.43
N GLN A 379 8.38 -19.32 20.66
CA GLN A 379 9.54 -19.02 21.51
C GLN A 379 10.83 -19.63 20.95
N ARG A 380 10.81 -20.93 20.59
CA ARG A 380 11.95 -21.60 19.94
C ARG A 380 12.39 -20.86 18.68
N ALA A 381 11.45 -20.42 17.84
CA ALA A 381 11.75 -19.64 16.65
C ALA A 381 12.40 -18.28 16.96
N ALA A 382 12.00 -17.61 18.04
CA ALA A 382 12.63 -16.37 18.48
C ALA A 382 14.07 -16.60 18.94
N ASP A 383 14.33 -17.73 19.61
CA ASP A 383 15.66 -18.11 20.09
C ASP A 383 16.59 -18.47 18.94
N ASP A 384 16.12 -19.25 17.97
CA ASP A 384 16.85 -19.57 16.75
C ASP A 384 17.24 -18.30 15.97
N TYR A 385 16.29 -17.36 15.85
CA TYR A 385 16.55 -16.07 15.24
C TYR A 385 17.67 -15.30 15.98
N ARG A 386 17.64 -15.27 17.32
CA ARG A 386 18.68 -14.61 18.14
C ARG A 386 20.05 -15.23 17.89
N ARG A 387 20.16 -16.57 17.89
CA ARG A 387 21.41 -17.29 17.62
C ARG A 387 21.97 -16.98 16.23
N VAL A 388 21.13 -17.00 15.19
CA VAL A 388 21.55 -16.66 13.81
C VAL A 388 21.99 -15.20 13.72
N ALA A 389 21.25 -14.30 14.36
CA ALA A 389 21.55 -12.88 14.41
C ALA A 389 22.87 -12.55 15.10
N GLU A 390 23.23 -13.28 16.16
CA GLU A 390 24.50 -13.14 16.89
C GLU A 390 25.67 -13.63 16.04
N ARG A 391 25.54 -14.80 15.40
CA ARG A 391 26.56 -15.32 14.47
C ARG A 391 26.87 -14.35 13.33
N GLN A 392 25.84 -13.70 12.77
CA GLN A 392 25.99 -12.70 11.70
C GLN A 392 26.57 -11.35 12.17
N ASN A 393 26.73 -11.12 13.47
CA ASN A 393 27.31 -9.89 14.03
C ASN A 393 28.54 -10.15 14.91
N GLY A 394 29.12 -11.36 14.86
CA GLY A 394 30.33 -11.72 15.60
C GLY A 394 31.59 -10.99 15.08
N PRO A 395 32.68 -10.96 15.87
CA PRO A 395 33.94 -10.31 15.49
C PRO A 395 34.56 -11.10 14.32
N GLY A 396 34.52 -10.52 13.12
CA GLY A 396 35.08 -11.12 11.90
C GLY A 396 34.24 -10.95 10.63
N THR A 397 32.97 -10.53 10.73
CA THR A 397 32.22 -10.12 9.53
C THR A 397 32.44 -8.62 9.30
N ASP A 398 33.36 -8.28 8.40
CA ASP A 398 33.48 -6.92 7.88
C ASP A 398 32.13 -6.52 7.30
N LYS A 399 31.44 -5.62 8.01
CA LYS A 399 30.35 -4.87 7.40
C LYS A 399 31.00 -3.94 6.39
N VAL A 400 31.14 -4.40 5.16
CA VAL A 400 31.03 -3.50 4.02
C VAL A 400 29.72 -2.76 4.28
N LYS A 401 29.82 -1.49 4.70
CA LYS A 401 28.70 -0.56 4.71
C LYS A 401 28.39 -0.39 3.25
N ASP A 402 27.62 -1.33 2.71
CA ASP A 402 27.15 -1.31 1.35
C ASP A 402 26.14 -0.17 1.29
N ALA A 403 26.68 1.04 1.09
CA ALA A 403 25.98 2.21 0.61
C ALA A 403 25.59 1.97 -0.87
N SER A 404 25.16 0.75 -1.21
CA SER A 404 24.66 0.39 -2.51
C SER A 404 23.44 1.28 -2.75
N GLN A 405 23.57 2.19 -3.71
CA GLN A 405 22.44 2.92 -4.26
C GLN A 405 21.29 1.93 -4.47
N THR A 406 20.06 2.32 -4.09
CA THR A 406 18.87 1.58 -4.51
C THR A 406 18.94 1.50 -6.04
N PRO A 407 19.02 0.30 -6.65
CA PRO A 407 19.16 0.17 -8.11
C PRO A 407 17.98 0.85 -8.82
N ALA A 408 18.15 1.10 -10.13
CA ALA A 408 17.11 1.68 -10.98
C ALA A 408 15.75 1.02 -10.67
N ARG A 409 14.76 1.87 -10.41
CA ARG A 409 13.50 1.48 -9.76
C ARG A 409 12.51 1.07 -10.86
N THR A 410 12.00 -0.16 -10.77
CA THR A 410 10.96 -0.73 -11.64
C THR A 410 9.61 -0.06 -11.51
#